data_AF-A0A6J8A898-F1
#
_entry.id   AF-A0A6J8A898-F1
#
_cell.length_a   1.000
_cell.length_b   1.000
_cell.length_c   1.000
_cell.angle_alpha   90.00
_cell.angle_beta   90.00
_cell.angle_gamma   90.00
#
_symmetry.space_group_name_H-M   'P 1'
#
loop_
_entity.id
_entity.type
_entity.pdbx_description
1 polymer ?
#
loop_
_entity_poly.entity_id
_entity_poly.type
_entity_poly.pdbx_seq_one_letter_code
_entity_poly.pdbx_strand_id
1 'polypeptide(L)'
;MVSRRSSKLDTYLLHKRFQMQYTVISILTVVGIKYGSAWKNQFDQLLHFDCPDGQGIYQIKGTHSTGHKDRRFDFKCRSVGGQQNCAYTGFVNNFDRTFAFQCPRNTYIAGVISEHNNGSEDRRFKFRCCEKSASSLANSCYYTSNTALLGTFARTAEVGFILKGVISQHSNKHEDRIFCIKLECKKHDQMIIFYCLDHDITTCGLCIPENHWQCTWLKPINELARHAKNSADLLDVKTGFEELGKTLEELKNNRIQNINAIKDDKKTITTKI
;
A
#
# COMPACT_ATOMS: atom_id res chain seq x y z
N MET A 1 -16.52 -79.62 5.60
CA MET A 1 -16.77 -78.50 6.54
C MET A 1 -15.43 -77.82 6.79
N VAL A 2 -15.12 -76.55 6.51
CA VAL A 2 -15.89 -75.35 6.17
C VAL A 2 -15.03 -74.48 5.23
N SER A 3 -15.62 -74.16 4.08
CA SER A 3 -15.61 -72.88 3.35
C SER A 3 -14.30 -72.12 3.05
N ARG A 4 -13.82 -72.32 1.81
CA ARG A 4 -13.12 -71.32 0.98
C ARG A 4 -13.99 -70.05 0.84
N ARG A 5 -13.70 -68.96 1.55
CA ARG A 5 -14.46 -67.68 1.44
C ARG A 5 -13.61 -66.40 1.46
N SER A 6 -12.35 -66.44 1.03
CA SER A 6 -11.44 -65.28 1.14
C SER A 6 -10.86 -64.73 -0.17
N SER A 7 -11.08 -65.33 -1.34
CA SER A 7 -10.41 -64.88 -2.60
C SER A 7 -11.29 -64.11 -3.59
N LYS A 8 -12.61 -64.01 -3.35
CA LYS A 8 -13.54 -63.26 -4.22
C LYS A 8 -13.83 -61.82 -3.78
N LEU A 9 -13.49 -61.44 -2.54
CA LEU A 9 -13.70 -60.07 -2.04
C LEU A 9 -12.55 -59.14 -2.47
N ASP A 10 -11.32 -59.65 -2.47
CA ASP A 10 -10.12 -58.86 -2.82
C ASP A 10 -10.04 -58.53 -4.31
N THR A 11 -10.51 -59.44 -5.18
CA THR A 11 -10.63 -59.20 -6.63
C THR A 11 -11.72 -58.19 -6.98
N TYR A 12 -12.79 -58.11 -6.19
CA TYR A 12 -13.86 -57.10 -6.37
C TYR A 12 -13.41 -55.69 -5.94
N LEU A 13 -12.60 -55.58 -4.90
CA LEU A 13 -12.07 -54.30 -4.39
C LEU A 13 -10.93 -53.74 -5.27
N LEU A 14 -10.12 -54.59 -5.90
CA LEU A 14 -9.10 -54.16 -6.86
C LEU A 14 -9.69 -53.69 -8.21
N HIS A 15 -10.76 -54.30 -8.71
CA HIS A 15 -11.46 -53.80 -9.90
C HIS A 15 -12.21 -52.48 -9.67
N LYS A 16 -12.79 -52.25 -8.48
CA LYS A 16 -13.36 -50.93 -8.13
C LYS A 16 -12.32 -49.81 -8.01
N ARG A 17 -11.04 -50.15 -7.73
CA ARG A 17 -9.94 -49.18 -7.70
C ARG A 17 -9.36 -48.87 -9.08
N PHE A 18 -9.52 -49.74 -10.08
CA PHE A 18 -9.04 -49.51 -11.46
C PHE A 18 -10.11 -48.93 -12.43
N GLN A 19 -11.39 -48.95 -12.05
CA GLN A 19 -12.50 -48.33 -12.82
C GLN A 19 -12.98 -46.97 -12.26
N MET A 20 -12.54 -46.57 -11.06
CA MET A 20 -12.71 -45.21 -10.51
C MET A 20 -11.50 -44.31 -10.79
N GLN A 21 -10.91 -44.39 -11.99
CA GLN A 21 -9.92 -43.40 -12.43
C GLN A 21 -10.23 -42.83 -13.82
N TYR A 22 -11.36 -43.21 -14.46
CA TYR A 22 -11.65 -42.85 -15.85
C TYR A 22 -13.07 -42.32 -16.13
N THR A 23 -13.85 -41.92 -15.12
CA THR A 23 -15.17 -41.25 -15.30
C THR A 23 -15.30 -39.90 -14.61
N VAL A 24 -14.17 -39.22 -14.34
CA VAL A 24 -14.15 -37.77 -14.04
C VAL A 24 -13.07 -37.07 -14.89
N ILE A 25 -12.91 -37.54 -16.12
CA ILE A 25 -12.22 -36.80 -17.18
C ILE A 25 -13.29 -36.60 -18.25
N SER A 26 -13.61 -35.33 -18.55
CA SER A 26 -14.64 -34.89 -19.50
C SER A 26 -16.06 -34.74 -18.93
N ILE A 27 -16.29 -33.66 -18.18
CA ILE A 27 -17.35 -32.63 -18.40
C ILE A 27 -16.97 -31.45 -17.50
N LEU A 28 -16.15 -30.55 -18.04
CA LEU A 28 -16.21 -29.11 -17.85
C LEU A 28 -15.29 -28.54 -18.92
N THR A 29 -15.79 -28.66 -20.15
CA THR A 29 -15.47 -27.76 -21.24
C THR A 29 -15.28 -26.35 -20.69
N VAL A 30 -14.05 -25.84 -20.81
CA VAL A 30 -13.73 -24.46 -21.19
C VAL A 30 -14.79 -23.44 -20.75
N VAL A 31 -15.06 -23.34 -19.45
CA VAL A 31 -15.40 -22.03 -18.93
C VAL A 31 -14.05 -21.35 -18.91
N GLY A 32 -13.84 -20.46 -19.87
CA GLY A 32 -12.79 -19.47 -19.77
C GLY A 32 -13.03 -18.67 -18.50
N ILE A 33 -12.58 -19.20 -17.36
CA ILE A 33 -12.36 -18.42 -16.16
C ILE A 33 -11.23 -17.51 -16.57
N LYS A 34 -11.59 -16.40 -17.22
CA LYS A 34 -10.78 -15.20 -17.15
C LYS A 34 -10.72 -14.93 -15.66
N TYR A 35 -9.61 -15.32 -15.02
CA TYR A 35 -9.22 -14.79 -13.73
C TYR A 35 -8.94 -13.29 -13.95
N GLY A 36 -10.03 -12.53 -14.16
CA GLY A 36 -10.00 -11.09 -14.25
C GLY A 36 -9.47 -10.59 -12.92
N SER A 37 -8.41 -9.78 -13.00
CA SER A 37 -7.79 -9.13 -11.85
C SER A 37 -8.84 -8.69 -10.82
N ALA A 38 -8.65 -9.09 -9.56
CA ALA A 38 -9.62 -9.04 -8.46
C ALA A 38 -9.90 -7.62 -7.92
N TRP A 39 -10.11 -6.65 -8.82
CA TRP A 39 -10.55 -5.29 -8.51
C TRP A 39 -11.94 -5.33 -7.85
N LYS A 40 -12.14 -4.48 -6.85
CA LYS A 40 -13.38 -4.36 -6.05
C LYS A 40 -14.46 -3.52 -6.72
N ASN A 41 -14.12 -2.84 -7.81
CA ASN A 41 -15.06 -2.13 -8.66
C ASN A 41 -14.64 -2.25 -10.13
N GLN A 42 -15.59 -2.03 -11.04
CA GLN A 42 -15.29 -1.74 -12.45
C GLN A 42 -15.10 -0.23 -12.66
N PHE A 43 -14.57 0.17 -13.81
CA PHE A 43 -14.48 1.58 -14.18
C PHE A 43 -15.89 2.17 -14.28
N ASP A 44 -16.04 3.43 -13.90
CA ASP A 44 -17.27 4.23 -13.86
C ASP A 44 -18.33 3.67 -12.91
N GLN A 45 -18.02 2.58 -12.20
CA GLN A 45 -18.92 1.94 -11.25
C GLN A 45 -18.60 2.34 -9.81
N LEU A 46 -19.61 2.16 -8.96
CA LEU A 46 -19.49 2.30 -7.52
C LEU A 46 -18.38 1.39 -6.99
N LEU A 47 -17.54 1.94 -6.13
CA LEU A 47 -16.71 1.17 -5.23
C LEU A 47 -17.42 1.06 -3.89
N HIS A 48 -17.62 -0.17 -3.40
CA HIS A 48 -17.99 -0.44 -2.03
C HIS A 48 -17.17 -1.64 -1.55
N PHE A 49 -16.31 -1.38 -0.57
CA PHE A 49 -15.48 -2.41 0.03
C PHE A 49 -15.47 -2.27 1.55
N ASP A 50 -15.72 -3.37 2.24
CA ASP A 50 -15.61 -3.50 3.69
C ASP A 50 -14.69 -4.68 4.04
N CYS A 51 -13.78 -4.44 4.98
CA CYS A 51 -13.09 -5.52 5.65
C CYS A 51 -14.05 -6.31 6.56
N PRO A 52 -13.82 -7.62 6.75
CA PRO A 52 -14.52 -8.38 7.77
C PRO A 52 -14.35 -7.75 9.16
N ASP A 53 -15.26 -8.08 10.07
CA ASP A 53 -15.25 -7.52 11.41
C ASP A 53 -13.92 -7.76 12.15
N GLY A 54 -13.48 -6.75 12.89
CA GLY A 54 -12.19 -6.75 13.59
C GLY A 54 -10.96 -6.65 12.67
N GLN A 55 -11.15 -6.39 11.38
CA GLN A 55 -10.06 -6.17 10.42
C GLN A 55 -10.04 -4.75 9.85
N GLY A 56 -8.82 -4.24 9.67
CA GLY A 56 -8.56 -2.96 9.03
C GLY A 56 -7.84 -3.13 7.69
N ILE A 57 -7.98 -2.13 6.82
CA ILE A 57 -7.27 -2.10 5.54
C ILE A 57 -5.78 -1.90 5.81
N TYR A 58 -4.92 -2.74 5.23
CA TYR A 58 -3.46 -2.54 5.28
C TYR A 58 -2.82 -2.42 3.90
N GLN A 59 -3.55 -2.78 2.84
CA GLN A 59 -3.09 -2.61 1.47
C GLN A 59 -4.17 -1.92 0.65
N ILE A 60 -3.76 -0.94 -0.14
CA ILE A 60 -4.57 -0.32 -1.19
C ILE A 60 -3.80 -0.41 -2.51
N LYS A 61 -4.50 -0.85 -3.55
CA LYS A 61 -4.05 -0.85 -4.93
C LYS A 61 -5.04 -0.07 -5.77
N GLY A 62 -4.55 0.65 -6.75
CA GLY A 62 -5.38 1.38 -7.70
C GLY A 62 -4.80 1.32 -9.10
N THR A 63 -5.64 1.13 -10.11
CA THR A 63 -5.24 1.23 -11.52
C THR A 63 -6.14 2.21 -12.24
N HIS A 64 -5.52 3.12 -13.00
CA HIS A 64 -6.20 4.16 -13.78
C HIS A 64 -6.36 3.75 -15.24
N SER A 65 -7.53 4.02 -15.82
CA SER A 65 -7.77 3.93 -17.26
C SER A 65 -7.91 5.32 -17.86
N THR A 66 -7.13 5.63 -18.89
CA THR A 66 -7.26 6.89 -19.63
C THR A 66 -8.55 7.01 -20.43
N GLY A 67 -9.13 5.88 -20.86
CA GLY A 67 -10.38 5.88 -21.63
C GLY A 67 -11.61 6.15 -20.76
N HIS A 68 -11.58 5.67 -19.52
CA HIS A 68 -12.66 5.91 -18.54
C HIS A 68 -12.38 7.11 -17.64
N LYS A 69 -11.13 7.59 -17.60
CA LYS A 69 -10.65 8.62 -16.66
C LYS A 69 -11.06 8.29 -15.23
N ASP A 70 -10.81 7.04 -14.89
CA ASP A 70 -11.31 6.47 -13.67
C ASP A 70 -10.36 5.42 -13.11
N ARG A 71 -10.48 5.17 -11.80
CA ARG A 71 -9.71 4.16 -11.09
C ARG A 71 -10.56 2.98 -10.62
N ARG A 72 -10.00 1.79 -10.78
CA ARG A 72 -10.42 0.59 -10.05
C ARG A 72 -9.49 0.35 -8.88
N PHE A 73 -10.03 -0.19 -7.79
CA PHE A 73 -9.30 -0.39 -6.54
C PHE A 73 -9.33 -1.84 -6.05
N ASP A 74 -8.26 -2.29 -5.43
CA ASP A 74 -8.23 -3.55 -4.64
C ASP A 74 -7.64 -3.26 -3.26
N PHE A 75 -8.11 -4.02 -2.28
CA PHE A 75 -7.78 -3.83 -0.88
C PHE A 75 -7.47 -5.18 -0.23
N LYS A 76 -6.58 -5.17 0.77
CA LYS A 76 -6.37 -6.30 1.66
C LYS A 76 -6.57 -5.90 3.10
N CYS A 77 -7.13 -6.84 3.86
CA CYS A 77 -7.51 -6.68 5.25
C CYS A 77 -6.61 -7.52 6.14
N ARG A 78 -6.41 -7.06 7.37
CA ARG A 78 -5.76 -7.85 8.42
C ARG A 78 -6.39 -7.57 9.76
N SER A 79 -6.28 -8.54 10.66
CA SER A 79 -6.78 -8.43 12.03
C SER A 79 -6.10 -7.28 12.79
N VAL A 80 -6.93 -6.46 13.42
CA VAL A 80 -6.56 -5.36 14.32
C VAL A 80 -6.87 -5.72 15.77
N GLY A 81 -7.85 -6.60 16.01
CA GLY A 81 -8.38 -6.86 17.35
C GLY A 81 -9.35 -5.76 17.80
N GLY A 82 -10.46 -6.15 18.42
CA GLY A 82 -11.56 -5.25 18.79
C GLY A 82 -12.85 -5.48 18.00
N GLN A 83 -13.97 -5.05 18.58
CA GLN A 83 -15.37 -5.19 18.15
C GLN A 83 -16.00 -3.78 18.05
N GLN A 84 -17.21 -3.52 17.56
CA GLN A 84 -17.90 -3.71 16.25
C GLN A 84 -18.49 -2.35 15.79
N ASN A 85 -18.18 -1.28 16.52
CA ASN A 85 -18.78 0.02 16.28
C ASN A 85 -18.05 0.65 15.12
N CYS A 86 -18.69 0.56 13.97
CA CYS A 86 -18.19 1.11 12.74
C CYS A 86 -19.22 2.06 12.19
N ALA A 87 -18.78 3.25 11.80
CA ALA A 87 -19.63 4.22 11.14
C ALA A 87 -19.00 4.66 9.83
N TYR A 88 -19.83 4.77 8.80
CA TYR A 88 -19.45 5.48 7.58
C TYR A 88 -19.50 6.97 7.83
N THR A 89 -18.52 7.68 7.29
CA THR A 89 -18.59 9.13 7.17
C THR A 89 -19.60 9.56 6.10
N GLY A 90 -19.94 10.85 6.09
CA GLY A 90 -20.40 11.51 4.87
C GLY A 90 -19.30 11.51 3.79
N PHE A 91 -19.61 12.04 2.61
CA PHE A 91 -18.58 12.27 1.60
C PHE A 91 -17.56 13.26 2.16
N VAL A 92 -16.30 12.86 2.18
CA VAL A 92 -15.22 13.69 2.74
C VAL A 92 -14.70 14.71 1.72
N ASN A 93 -15.16 14.63 0.48
CA ASN A 93 -14.82 15.53 -0.60
C ASN A 93 -15.96 15.67 -1.60
N ASN A 94 -15.97 16.81 -2.29
CA ASN A 94 -16.66 16.99 -3.55
C ASN A 94 -15.75 16.55 -4.71
N PHE A 95 -16.33 16.34 -5.90
CA PHE A 95 -15.58 16.10 -7.12
C PHE A 95 -14.60 17.26 -7.40
N ASP A 96 -13.47 16.94 -8.02
CA ASP A 96 -12.34 17.81 -8.36
C ASP A 96 -11.64 18.46 -7.16
N ARG A 97 -12.08 18.14 -5.93
CA ARG A 97 -11.51 18.70 -4.70
C ARG A 97 -10.55 17.72 -4.03
N THR A 98 -9.45 18.30 -3.55
CA THR A 98 -8.51 17.65 -2.64
C THR A 98 -9.18 17.41 -1.29
N PHE A 99 -8.78 16.34 -0.61
CA PHE A 99 -9.14 16.12 0.78
C PHE A 99 -7.97 15.59 1.60
N ALA A 100 -8.05 15.82 2.90
CA ALA A 100 -7.22 15.18 3.90
C ALA A 100 -8.17 14.60 4.96
N PHE A 101 -8.31 13.28 4.97
CA PHE A 101 -9.20 12.58 5.88
C PHE A 101 -8.42 11.70 6.83
N GLN A 102 -8.86 11.67 8.08
CA GLN A 102 -8.38 10.75 9.10
C GLN A 102 -9.56 10.26 9.93
N CYS A 103 -9.61 8.96 10.17
CA CYS A 103 -10.56 8.38 11.11
C CYS A 103 -10.36 8.96 12.53
N PRO A 104 -11.44 9.19 13.30
CA PRO A 104 -11.37 9.73 14.65
C PRO A 104 -10.42 8.95 15.58
N ARG A 105 -10.15 9.55 16.75
CA ARG A 105 -9.31 8.93 17.77
C ARG A 105 -9.82 7.52 18.10
N ASN A 106 -8.90 6.58 18.32
CA ASN A 106 -9.19 5.17 18.60
C ASN A 106 -9.99 4.43 17.52
N THR A 107 -10.00 4.93 16.28
CA THR A 107 -10.62 4.23 15.14
C THR A 107 -9.65 4.07 13.98
N TYR A 108 -9.94 3.16 13.06
CA TYR A 108 -9.15 2.88 11.86
C TYR A 108 -10.04 2.73 10.63
N ILE A 109 -9.46 2.85 9.43
CA ILE A 109 -10.20 2.66 8.17
C ILE A 109 -10.40 1.16 7.95
N ALA A 110 -11.65 0.73 7.96
CA ALA A 110 -12.07 -0.64 7.69
C ALA A 110 -12.84 -0.79 6.36
N GLY A 111 -13.26 0.32 5.74
CA GLY A 111 -14.04 0.28 4.52
C GLY A 111 -13.97 1.57 3.74
N VAL A 112 -14.27 1.48 2.44
CA VAL A 112 -14.26 2.58 1.49
C VAL A 112 -15.48 2.46 0.60
N ILE A 113 -16.24 3.55 0.49
CA ILE A 113 -17.22 3.75 -0.57
C ILE A 113 -16.73 4.88 -1.46
N SER A 114 -16.81 4.71 -2.77
CA SER A 114 -16.49 5.78 -3.70
C SER A 114 -17.38 5.77 -4.93
N GLU A 115 -17.89 6.95 -5.26
CA GLU A 115 -18.74 7.19 -6.42
C GLU A 115 -17.95 7.96 -7.47
N HIS A 116 -18.01 7.47 -8.70
CA HIS A 116 -17.45 8.14 -9.87
C HIS A 116 -18.54 8.98 -10.56
N ASN A 117 -18.13 10.09 -11.18
CA ASN A 117 -19.01 10.91 -12.02
C ASN A 117 -18.32 11.23 -13.33
N ASN A 118 -18.89 10.80 -14.46
CA ASN A 118 -18.32 11.01 -15.80
C ASN A 118 -18.34 12.48 -16.25
N GLY A 119 -19.08 13.36 -15.57
CA GLY A 119 -19.07 14.80 -15.88
C GLY A 119 -17.81 15.48 -15.36
N SER A 120 -17.43 15.17 -14.11
CA SER A 120 -16.17 15.60 -13.51
C SER A 120 -15.00 14.67 -13.84
N GLU A 121 -15.26 13.45 -14.30
CA GLU A 121 -14.27 12.39 -14.53
C GLU A 121 -13.44 12.12 -13.26
N ASP A 122 -14.16 12.06 -12.13
CA ASP A 122 -13.55 12.03 -10.81
C ASP A 122 -14.37 11.22 -9.80
N ARG A 123 -13.72 10.86 -8.69
CA ARG A 123 -14.29 10.12 -7.56
C ARG A 123 -14.40 10.95 -6.29
N ARG A 124 -15.53 10.78 -5.59
CA ARG A 124 -15.71 11.20 -4.19
C ARG A 124 -15.73 10.00 -3.25
N PHE A 125 -15.34 10.22 -2.00
CA PHE A 125 -15.04 9.13 -1.06
C PHE A 125 -15.80 9.25 0.26
N LYS A 126 -16.22 8.10 0.80
CA LYS A 126 -16.63 7.88 2.19
C LYS A 126 -15.74 6.80 2.78
N PHE A 127 -15.49 6.90 4.08
CA PHE A 127 -14.68 5.92 4.79
C PHE A 127 -15.50 5.32 5.93
N ARG A 128 -15.35 4.02 6.15
CA ARG A 128 -15.86 3.34 7.34
C ARG A 128 -14.77 3.33 8.40
N CYS A 129 -15.02 4.00 9.50
CA CYS A 129 -14.13 4.02 10.66
C CYS A 129 -14.66 3.03 11.70
N CYS A 130 -13.83 2.07 12.12
CA CYS A 130 -14.16 1.11 13.15
C CYS A 130 -13.33 1.36 14.42
N GLU A 131 -13.97 1.19 15.57
CA GLU A 131 -13.30 1.27 16.88
C GLU A 131 -12.27 0.15 17.07
N LYS A 132 -11.17 0.51 17.75
CA LYS A 132 -10.22 -0.44 18.33
C LYS A 132 -10.44 -0.51 19.83
N SER A 133 -10.23 -1.69 20.43
CA SER A 133 -10.28 -1.85 21.89
C SER A 133 -9.31 -0.86 22.56
N ALA A 134 -9.85 -0.05 23.47
CA ALA A 134 -9.20 1.17 23.95
C ALA A 134 -7.93 0.88 24.78
N SER A 135 -6.80 1.44 24.35
CA SER A 135 -5.68 1.83 25.21
C SER A 135 -5.05 3.09 24.62
N SER A 136 -4.92 4.13 25.46
CA SER A 136 -4.84 5.53 25.05
C SER A 136 -3.43 6.07 24.75
N LEU A 137 -3.36 6.89 23.67
CA LEU A 137 -2.33 7.85 23.21
C LEU A 137 -1.16 7.33 22.34
N ALA A 138 -1.42 6.97 21.09
CA ALA A 138 -0.42 6.83 20.03
C ALA A 138 -0.22 8.15 19.36
N ASN A 139 1.07 8.43 19.18
CA ASN A 139 1.57 9.36 18.19
C ASN A 139 2.39 8.65 17.08
N SER A 140 2.29 7.32 16.89
CA SER A 140 2.96 6.67 15.74
C SER A 140 2.10 6.73 14.47
N CYS A 141 2.03 7.90 13.85
CA CYS A 141 1.48 8.07 12.52
C CYS A 141 2.61 8.26 11.50
N TYR A 142 2.59 7.53 10.40
CA TYR A 142 3.51 7.73 9.27
C TYR A 142 2.70 7.97 7.98
N TYR A 143 3.23 8.83 7.11
CA TYR A 143 2.64 9.12 5.81
C TYR A 143 3.47 8.47 4.69
N THR A 144 2.83 7.78 3.76
CA THR A 144 3.50 7.31 2.55
C THR A 144 3.80 8.48 1.61
N SER A 145 4.75 8.30 0.68
CA SER A 145 4.86 9.18 -0.47
C SER A 145 3.61 9.07 -1.37
N ASN A 146 3.34 10.13 -2.15
CA ASN A 146 2.27 10.16 -3.13
C ASN A 146 2.34 8.97 -4.09
N THR A 147 1.19 8.38 -4.41
CA THR A 147 1.07 7.37 -5.45
C THR A 147 1.27 7.96 -6.84
N ALA A 148 1.55 7.12 -7.82
CA ALA A 148 1.65 7.54 -9.21
C ALA A 148 0.31 8.08 -9.74
N LEU A 149 0.38 9.18 -10.49
CA LEU A 149 -0.65 9.57 -11.46
C LEU A 149 -0.62 8.60 -12.63
N LEU A 150 -1.80 8.25 -13.15
CA LEU A 150 -2.00 7.27 -14.20
C LEU A 150 -1.43 5.87 -13.82
N GLY A 151 -1.74 4.87 -14.63
CA GLY A 151 -1.24 3.52 -14.42
C GLY A 151 -1.63 2.90 -13.06
N THR A 152 -0.79 2.02 -12.54
CA THR A 152 -1.09 1.22 -11.34
C THR A 152 -0.19 1.62 -10.17
N PHE A 153 -0.76 1.71 -8.96
CA PHE A 153 -0.01 1.81 -7.71
C PHE A 153 -0.40 0.69 -6.75
N ALA A 154 0.50 0.41 -5.80
CA ALA A 154 0.23 -0.37 -4.62
C ALA A 154 0.92 0.27 -3.41
N ARG A 155 0.18 0.38 -2.30
CA ARG A 155 0.74 0.73 -0.99
C ARG A 155 0.36 -0.37 -0.02
N THR A 156 1.35 -0.96 0.62
CA THR A 156 1.20 -2.03 1.61
C THR A 156 1.84 -1.58 2.89
N ALA A 157 1.06 -1.54 3.97
CA ALA A 157 1.56 -1.26 5.30
C ALA A 157 2.36 -2.46 5.82
N GLU A 158 3.48 -2.17 6.47
CA GLU A 158 4.30 -3.15 7.17
C GLU A 158 3.51 -3.92 8.23
N VAL A 159 4.04 -5.04 8.70
CA VAL A 159 3.42 -5.82 9.78
C VAL A 159 3.25 -4.91 10.99
N GLY A 160 2.04 -4.90 11.56
CA GLY A 160 1.73 -4.03 12.69
C GLY A 160 1.06 -2.72 12.33
N PHE A 161 1.02 -2.33 11.04
CA PHE A 161 0.35 -1.10 10.61
C PHE A 161 -0.93 -1.34 9.82
N ILE A 162 -1.85 -0.38 9.90
CA ILE A 162 -3.11 -0.29 9.17
C ILE A 162 -3.37 1.14 8.70
N LEU A 163 -4.30 1.30 7.75
CA LEU A 163 -4.76 2.60 7.28
C LEU A 163 -5.53 3.34 8.37
N LYS A 164 -5.10 4.57 8.63
CA LYS A 164 -5.75 5.53 9.54
C LYS A 164 -6.39 6.70 8.80
N GLY A 165 -5.80 7.10 7.68
CA GLY A 165 -6.22 8.27 6.92
C GLY A 165 -5.66 8.26 5.51
N VAL A 166 -6.16 9.16 4.69
CA VAL A 166 -5.77 9.34 3.30
C VAL A 166 -5.83 10.82 2.95
N ILE A 167 -4.78 11.32 2.31
CA ILE A 167 -4.77 12.59 1.60
C ILE A 167 -4.86 12.28 0.12
N SER A 168 -5.74 12.95 -0.61
CA SER A 168 -5.86 12.75 -2.05
C SER A 168 -6.08 14.07 -2.77
N GLN A 169 -5.39 14.22 -3.90
CA GLN A 169 -5.47 15.39 -4.78
C GLN A 169 -5.85 14.93 -6.19
N HIS A 170 -6.81 15.64 -6.79
CA HIS A 170 -7.23 15.46 -8.18
C HIS A 170 -6.37 16.27 -9.14
N SER A 171 -6.21 15.75 -10.36
CA SER A 171 -5.51 16.40 -11.46
C SER A 171 -6.43 16.50 -12.67
N ASN A 172 -7.05 17.65 -12.89
CA ASN A 172 -7.94 17.88 -14.05
C ASN A 172 -7.22 17.63 -15.39
N LYS A 173 -5.90 17.85 -15.46
CA LYS A 173 -5.13 17.56 -16.68
C LYS A 173 -5.17 16.07 -17.06
N HIS A 174 -5.20 15.20 -16.07
CA HIS A 174 -5.12 13.74 -16.25
C HIS A 174 -6.45 13.04 -15.93
N GLU A 175 -7.41 13.77 -15.37
CA GLU A 175 -8.65 13.30 -14.77
C GLU A 175 -8.40 12.09 -13.86
N ASP A 176 -7.48 12.31 -12.92
CA ASP A 176 -6.97 11.27 -12.04
C ASP A 176 -6.50 11.81 -10.69
N ARG A 177 -6.49 10.93 -9.68
CA ARG A 177 -6.09 11.23 -8.31
C ARG A 177 -4.79 10.58 -7.89
N ILE A 178 -3.99 11.32 -7.12
CA ILE A 178 -2.92 10.77 -6.29
C ILE A 178 -3.40 10.55 -4.86
N PHE A 179 -2.72 9.65 -4.14
CA PHE A 179 -3.02 9.30 -2.77
C PHE A 179 -1.75 9.29 -1.92
N CYS A 180 -1.83 9.87 -0.73
CA CYS A 180 -0.85 9.76 0.34
C CYS A 180 -1.55 9.11 1.54
N ILE A 181 -1.02 7.97 1.99
CA ILE A 181 -1.68 7.12 2.96
C ILE A 181 -1.10 7.38 4.35
N LYS A 182 -1.98 7.66 5.31
CA LYS A 182 -1.61 7.74 6.72
C LYS A 182 -1.80 6.39 7.40
N LEU A 183 -0.74 5.87 7.99
CA LEU A 183 -0.70 4.58 8.67
C LEU A 183 -0.59 4.76 10.19
N GLU A 184 -1.18 3.83 10.95
CA GLU A 184 -1.12 3.75 12.42
C GLU A 184 -0.85 2.31 12.87
N CYS A 185 -0.24 2.14 14.05
CA CYS A 185 0.01 0.83 14.67
C CYS A 185 -1.31 0.16 15.14
N LYS A 186 -1.40 -1.16 14.97
CA LYS A 186 -2.57 -1.99 15.29
C LYS A 186 -2.63 -2.48 16.74
N LYS A 187 -1.47 -2.74 17.38
CA LYS A 187 -1.38 -3.42 18.68
C LYS A 187 -1.32 -2.46 19.86
N HIS A 188 -0.53 -1.40 19.72
CA HIS A 188 -0.26 -0.47 20.81
C HIS A 188 -0.34 0.95 20.31
N ASP A 189 -1.01 1.79 21.09
CA ASP A 189 -1.12 3.20 20.82
C ASP A 189 0.18 3.89 21.32
N GLN A 190 1.38 3.49 20.86
CA GLN A 190 2.65 4.06 21.32
C GLN A 190 3.59 4.36 20.16
N MET A 191 4.44 5.38 20.33
CA MET A 191 5.55 5.60 19.40
C MET A 191 6.40 4.33 19.31
N ILE A 192 6.70 3.91 18.09
CA ILE A 192 7.73 2.92 17.84
C ILE A 192 9.05 3.61 18.19
N ILE A 193 9.62 3.23 19.33
CA ILE A 193 10.83 3.85 19.89
C ILE A 193 11.98 2.86 19.98
N PHE A 194 11.73 1.57 19.77
CA PHE A 194 12.74 0.53 19.82
C PHE A 194 12.77 -0.29 18.53
N TYR A 195 13.91 -0.91 18.29
CA TYR A 195 14.12 -1.90 17.26
C TYR A 195 14.76 -3.12 17.91
N CYS A 196 14.16 -4.28 17.68
CA CYS A 196 14.60 -5.55 18.21
C CYS A 196 15.51 -6.21 17.15
N LEU A 197 16.80 -6.29 17.47
CA LEU A 197 17.81 -6.90 16.59
C LEU A 197 17.63 -8.43 16.49
N ASP A 198 17.06 -9.05 17.53
CA ASP A 198 16.83 -10.51 17.56
C ASP A 198 15.89 -10.99 16.44
N HIS A 199 15.00 -10.12 15.96
CA HIS A 199 13.95 -10.47 15.00
C HIS A 199 13.81 -9.47 13.85
N ASP A 200 14.77 -8.55 13.70
CA ASP A 200 14.77 -7.51 12.67
C ASP A 200 13.40 -6.79 12.56
N ILE A 201 12.90 -6.28 13.68
CA ILE A 201 11.58 -5.66 13.74
C ILE A 201 11.56 -4.41 14.61
N THR A 202 10.80 -3.40 14.18
CA THR A 202 10.53 -2.21 14.98
C THR A 202 9.43 -2.47 16.01
N THR A 203 9.57 -1.94 17.22
CA THR A 203 8.71 -2.28 18.35
C THR A 203 8.45 -1.07 19.27
N CYS A 204 7.33 -1.09 20.00
CA CYS A 204 6.98 -0.05 20.96
C CYS A 204 7.31 -0.46 22.40
N GLY A 205 7.26 0.49 23.34
CA GLY A 205 7.54 0.22 24.76
C GLY A 205 6.62 -0.83 25.38
N LEU A 206 5.36 -0.93 24.95
CA LEU A 206 4.40 -1.94 25.42
C LEU A 206 4.58 -3.32 24.78
N CYS A 207 5.13 -3.40 23.57
CA CYS A 207 5.47 -4.68 22.95
C CYS A 207 6.61 -5.40 23.71
N ILE A 208 7.47 -4.66 24.41
CA ILE A 208 8.63 -5.20 25.14
C ILE A 208 8.19 -6.24 26.17
N PRO A 209 7.38 -5.90 27.19
CA PRO A 209 6.96 -6.87 28.19
C PRO A 209 6.00 -7.95 27.65
N GLU A 210 5.27 -7.69 26.56
CA GLU A 210 4.26 -8.63 26.05
C GLU A 210 4.82 -9.70 25.11
N ASN A 211 5.65 -9.30 24.14
CA ASN A 211 6.06 -10.17 23.04
C ASN A 211 7.58 -10.24 22.86
N HIS A 212 8.33 -9.38 23.55
CA HIS A 212 9.80 -9.33 23.48
C HIS A 212 10.46 -9.45 24.85
N TRP A 213 9.76 -10.05 25.83
CA TRP A 213 10.25 -10.15 27.21
C TRP A 213 11.51 -11.01 27.34
N GLN A 214 11.77 -11.88 26.35
CA GLN A 214 12.99 -12.69 26.23
C GLN A 214 14.03 -12.09 25.28
N CYS A 215 13.71 -11.00 24.58
CA CYS A 215 14.65 -10.37 23.66
C CYS A 215 15.65 -9.54 24.46
N THR A 216 16.93 -9.73 24.17
CA THR A 216 18.01 -9.05 24.90
C THR A 216 18.56 -7.87 24.10
N TRP A 217 18.33 -7.83 22.78
CA TRP A 217 18.89 -6.81 21.89
C TRP A 217 17.83 -5.84 21.40
N LEU A 218 17.32 -5.03 22.32
CA LEU A 218 16.43 -3.89 22.02
C LEU A 218 17.23 -2.60 22.00
N LYS A 219 17.18 -1.89 20.86
CA LYS A 219 17.86 -0.62 20.66
C LYS A 219 16.88 0.51 20.43
N PRO A 220 17.02 1.66 21.12
CA PRO A 220 16.27 2.85 20.77
C PRO A 220 16.47 3.24 19.31
N ILE A 221 15.40 3.52 18.58
CA ILE A 221 15.47 3.88 17.15
C ILE A 221 16.28 5.16 16.94
N ASN A 222 16.26 6.09 17.89
CA ASN A 222 17.08 7.30 17.83
C ASN A 222 18.59 7.01 17.96
N GLU A 223 18.98 6.00 18.73
CA GLU A 223 20.37 5.52 18.82
C GLU A 223 20.80 4.89 17.49
N LEU A 224 19.96 4.03 16.92
CA LEU A 224 20.22 3.43 15.62
C LEU A 224 20.27 4.48 14.50
N ALA A 225 19.36 5.43 14.49
CA ALA A 225 19.35 6.52 13.51
C ALA A 225 20.61 7.39 13.64
N ARG A 226 21.09 7.63 14.86
CA ARG A 226 22.35 8.37 15.09
C ARG A 226 23.56 7.58 14.60
N HIS A 227 23.62 6.28 14.90
CA HIS A 227 24.69 5.42 14.42
C HIS A 227 24.67 5.25 12.89
N ALA A 228 23.50 5.09 12.29
CA ALA A 228 23.34 5.05 10.85
C ALA A 228 23.77 6.38 10.21
N LYS A 229 23.38 7.52 10.80
CA LYS A 229 23.77 8.85 10.32
C LYS A 229 25.29 9.09 10.39
N ASN A 230 25.96 8.47 11.35
CA ASN A 230 27.39 8.58 11.56
C ASN A 230 28.15 7.34 11.03
N SER A 231 27.48 6.44 10.32
CA SER A 231 28.13 5.27 9.73
C SER A 231 29.03 5.70 8.59
N ALA A 232 30.16 5.01 8.43
CA ALA A 232 31.08 5.25 7.33
C ALA A 232 30.35 5.18 5.98
N ASP A 233 29.49 4.17 5.80
CA ASP A 233 28.70 3.98 4.59
C ASP A 233 27.81 5.18 4.24
N LEU A 234 27.10 5.74 5.22
CA LEU A 234 26.23 6.90 4.96
C LEU A 234 27.03 8.20 4.77
N LEU A 235 28.20 8.30 5.42
CA LEU A 235 29.11 9.43 5.25
C LEU A 235 29.73 9.43 3.85
N ASP A 236 30.09 8.27 3.32
CA ASP A 236 30.61 8.10 1.96
C ASP A 236 29.56 8.48 0.93
N VAL A 237 28.31 8.02 1.11
CA VAL A 237 27.18 8.42 0.26
C VAL A 237 26.95 9.93 0.31
N LYS A 238 26.99 10.55 1.50
CA LYS A 238 26.84 12.01 1.65
C LYS A 238 27.94 12.77 0.90
N THR A 239 29.18 12.32 1.04
CA THR A 239 30.35 12.92 0.38
C THR A 239 30.23 12.83 -1.13
N GLY A 240 29.80 11.67 -1.66
CA GLY A 240 29.55 11.50 -3.09
C GLY A 240 28.47 12.44 -3.63
N PHE A 241 27.39 12.69 -2.87
CA PHE A 241 26.38 13.67 -3.28
C PHE A 241 26.88 15.11 -3.27
N GLU A 242 27.77 15.47 -2.35
CA GLU A 242 28.40 16.80 -2.30
C GLU A 242 29.32 17.03 -3.50
N GLU A 243 30.12 16.03 -3.88
CA GLU A 243 30.97 16.06 -5.08
C GLU A 243 30.13 16.18 -6.36
N LEU A 244 29.08 15.37 -6.50
CA LEU A 244 28.13 15.47 -7.61
C LEU A 244 27.49 16.87 -7.69
N GLY A 245 27.14 17.45 -6.54
CA GLY A 245 26.60 18.80 -6.45
C GLY A 245 27.56 19.86 -7.00
N LYS A 246 28.86 19.77 -6.66
CA LYS A 246 29.90 20.67 -7.17
C LYS A 246 30.08 20.53 -8.69
N THR A 247 30.18 19.30 -9.19
CA THR A 247 30.30 19.03 -10.63
C THR A 247 29.08 19.55 -11.40
N LEU A 248 27.87 19.38 -10.86
CA LEU A 248 26.65 19.94 -11.46
C LEU A 248 26.69 21.46 -11.54
N GLU A 249 27.21 22.14 -10.53
CA GLU A 249 27.32 23.60 -10.52
C GLU A 249 28.37 24.11 -11.51
N GLU A 250 29.51 23.44 -11.61
CA GLU A 250 30.53 23.71 -12.65
C GLU A 250 29.94 23.55 -14.06
N LEU A 251 29.20 22.47 -14.31
CA LEU A 251 28.55 22.23 -15.60
C LEU A 251 27.52 23.33 -15.95
N LYS A 252 26.76 23.81 -14.96
CA LYS A 252 25.83 24.94 -15.16
C LYS A 252 26.60 26.21 -15.53
N ASN A 253 27.67 26.53 -14.81
CA ASN A 253 28.48 27.72 -15.05
C ASN A 253 29.13 27.68 -16.44
N ASN A 254 29.72 26.53 -16.81
CA ASN A 254 30.28 26.31 -18.14
C ASN A 254 29.23 26.46 -19.23
N ARG A 255 28.02 25.93 -19.01
CA ARG A 255 26.90 26.09 -19.95
C ARG A 255 26.49 27.56 -20.12
N ILE A 256 26.41 28.33 -19.04
CA ILE A 256 26.08 29.75 -19.09
C ILE A 256 27.15 30.52 -19.87
N GLN A 257 28.44 30.26 -19.59
CA GLN A 257 29.54 30.87 -20.32
C GLN A 257 29.50 30.57 -21.82
N ASN A 258 29.28 29.31 -22.19
CA ASN A 258 29.16 28.91 -23.60
C ASN A 258 27.97 29.60 -24.30
N ILE A 259 26.81 29.70 -23.63
CA ILE A 259 25.64 30.41 -24.18
C ILE A 259 25.95 31.89 -24.40
N ASN A 260 26.64 32.53 -23.46
CA ASN A 260 27.02 33.94 -23.60
C ASN A 260 28.02 34.15 -24.74
N ALA A 261 29.03 33.29 -24.86
CA ALA A 261 29.98 33.32 -25.98
C ALA A 261 29.26 33.20 -27.34
N ILE A 262 28.32 32.26 -27.48
CA ILE A 262 27.52 32.10 -28.71
C ILE A 262 26.68 33.36 -29.01
N LYS A 263 26.13 34.03 -27.99
CA LYS A 263 25.38 35.28 -28.18
C LYS A 263 26.29 36.41 -28.67
N ASP A 264 27.49 36.52 -28.13
CA ASP A 264 28.45 37.55 -28.51
C ASP A 264 28.97 37.32 -29.95
N ASP A 265 29.25 36.07 -30.32
CA ASP A 265 29.59 35.69 -31.69
C ASP A 265 28.45 36.02 -32.66
N LYS A 266 27.21 35.69 -32.30
CA LYS A 266 26.03 36.02 -33.12
C LYS A 266 25.90 37.53 -33.32
N LYS A 267 26.08 38.32 -32.26
CA LYS A 267 26.03 39.79 -32.33
C LYS A 267 27.09 40.33 -33.28
N THR A 268 28.32 39.80 -33.19
CA THR A 268 29.46 40.18 -34.04
C THR A 268 29.23 39.85 -35.52
N ILE A 269 28.58 38.72 -35.82
CA ILE A 269 28.21 38.36 -37.19
C ILE A 269 27.13 39.31 -37.74
N THR A 270 26.10 39.63 -36.94
CA THR A 270 25.01 40.52 -37.38
C THR A 270 25.41 41.98 -37.60
N THR A 271 26.49 42.47 -36.97
CA THR A 271 27.01 43.83 -37.22
C THR A 271 27.99 43.92 -38.39
N LYS A 272 28.37 42.78 -39.00
CA LYS A 272 29.27 42.72 -40.17
C LYS A 272 28.54 42.52 -41.51
N ILE A 273 27.21 42.48 -41.50
CA ILE A 273 26.31 42.40 -42.67
C ILE A 273 25.58 43.74 -42.78
#